data_AF-D2AQH8-F1
#
_entry.id   AF-D2AQH8-F1
#
_cell.length_a   1.000
_cell.length_b   1.000
_cell.length_c   1.000
_cell.angle_alpha   90.00
_cell.angle_beta   90.00
_cell.angle_gamma   90.00
#
_symmetry.space_group_name_H-M   'P 1'
#
loop_
_entity.id
_entity.type
_entity.pdbx_description
1 polymer ?
#
loop_
_entity_poly.entity_id
_entity_poly.type
_entity_poly.pdbx_seq_one_letter_code
_entity_poly.pdbx_strand_id
1 'polypeptide(L)' 'MSDPQIDPAGNTQQFRAFAQRKEPEAAPQKRSPVVPIVVVVAVLVVAAIAAYLIL' A
#
# COMPACT_ATOMS: atom_id res chain seq x y z
N MET A 1 19.10 -23.26 25.91
CA MET A 1 18.48 -22.14 26.65
C MET A 1 19.17 -20.88 26.17
N SER A 2 18.45 -19.96 25.53
CA SER A 2 19.01 -18.65 25.19
C SER A 2 18.90 -17.79 26.43
N ASP A 3 19.99 -17.62 27.16
CA ASP A 3 20.01 -16.67 28.27
C ASP A 3 19.58 -15.30 27.71
N PRO A 4 18.58 -14.64 28.32
CA PRO A 4 18.21 -13.29 27.91
C PRO A 4 19.42 -12.42 28.19
N GLN A 5 20.13 -12.05 27.12
CA GLN A 5 21.23 -11.11 27.18
C GLN A 5 20.64 -9.76 27.61
N ILE A 6 20.58 -9.58 28.93
CA ILE A 6 20.11 -8.39 29.61
C ILE A 6 21.13 -7.31 29.31
N ASP A 7 20.72 -6.33 28.51
CA ASP A 7 21.53 -5.15 28.24
C ASP A 7 21.66 -4.31 29.53
N PRO A 8 22.85 -4.26 30.17
CA PRO A 8 23.03 -3.56 31.43
C PRO A 8 22.90 -2.03 31.28
N ALA A 9 23.06 -1.50 30.06
CA ALA A 9 22.94 -0.07 29.79
C ALA A 9 21.50 0.34 29.40
N GLY A 10 20.58 -0.61 29.19
CA GLY A 10 19.17 -0.38 28.86
C GLY A 10 18.89 0.32 27.53
N ASN A 11 19.92 0.77 26.82
CA ASN A 11 19.79 1.59 25.62
C ASN A 11 19.39 0.76 24.40
N THR A 12 19.82 -0.50 24.34
CA THR A 12 19.52 -1.43 23.24
C THR A 12 18.03 -1.76 23.17
N GLN A 13 17.32 -1.72 24.30
CA GLN A 13 15.87 -1.89 24.35
C GLN A 13 15.14 -0.70 23.72
N GLN A 14 15.66 0.53 23.88
CA GLN A 14 15.09 1.72 23.25
C GLN A 14 15.30 1.70 21.73
N PHE A 15 16.50 1.29 21.28
CA PHE A 15 16.76 1.07 19.85
C PHE A 15 15.89 -0.04 19.27
N ARG A 16 15.72 -1.15 19.98
CA ARG A 16 14.85 -2.26 19.57
C ARG A 16 13.39 -1.81 19.48
N ALA A 17 12.89 -1.05 20.46
CA ALA A 17 11.55 -0.48 20.42
C ALA A 17 11.40 0.53 19.26
N PHE A 18 12.39 1.36 18.98
CA PHE A 18 12.38 2.29 17.85
C PHE A 18 12.43 1.58 16.49
N ALA A 19 13.27 0.55 16.34
CA ALA A 19 13.39 -0.25 15.13
C ALA A 19 12.10 -1.05 14.86
N GLN A 20 11.49 -1.63 15.89
CA GLN A 20 10.21 -2.34 15.80
C GLN A 20 9.02 -1.41 15.51
N ARG A 21 9.10 -0.12 15.87
CA ARG A 21 8.11 0.89 15.46
C ARG A 21 8.15 1.18 13.96
N LYS A 22 9.13 0.63 13.23
CA LYS A 22 9.38 0.93 11.82
C LYS A 22 9.05 -0.25 10.91
N GLU A 23 7.89 -0.84 11.09
CA GLU A 23 7.13 -1.28 9.94
C GLU A 23 5.77 -0.59 10.04
N PRO A 24 5.56 0.52 9.32
CA PRO A 24 4.19 0.87 8.98
C PRO A 24 3.66 -0.33 8.20
N GLU A 25 2.93 -1.21 8.90
CA GLU A 25 1.97 -2.16 8.35
C GLU A 25 1.48 -1.55 7.05
N ALA A 26 1.90 -2.12 5.91
CA ALA A 26 1.80 -1.50 4.59
C ALA A 26 0.45 -0.81 4.50
N ALA A 27 0.46 0.54 4.60
CA ALA A 27 -0.76 1.29 4.86
C ALA A 27 -1.79 0.82 3.85
N PRO A 28 -2.99 0.34 4.28
CA PRO A 28 -3.89 -0.37 3.39
C PRO A 28 -4.08 0.51 2.18
N GLN A 29 -3.60 0.04 1.02
CA GLN A 29 -3.52 0.83 -0.20
C GLN A 29 -4.91 1.42 -0.41
N LYS A 30 -5.08 2.73 -0.16
CA LYS A 30 -6.37 3.39 -0.32
C LYS A 30 -6.73 3.21 -1.79
N ARG A 31 -7.69 2.33 -2.07
CA ARG A 31 -8.16 2.07 -3.43
C ARG A 31 -8.74 3.39 -3.93
N SER A 32 -7.97 4.08 -4.75
CA SER A 32 -8.38 5.35 -5.33
C SER A 32 -9.56 5.10 -6.28
N PRO A 33 -10.66 5.87 -6.18
CA PRO A 33 -11.78 5.76 -7.12
C PRO A 33 -11.40 6.17 -8.54
N VAL A 34 -10.20 6.72 -8.76
CA VAL A 34 -9.70 7.09 -10.09
C VAL A 34 -9.62 5.89 -11.03
N VAL A 35 -9.17 4.73 -10.53
CA VAL A 35 -9.01 3.53 -11.38
C VAL A 35 -10.34 3.07 -12.00
N PRO A 36 -11.42 2.84 -11.22
CA PRO A 36 -12.70 2.45 -11.82
C PRO A 36 -13.29 3.54 -12.73
N ILE A 37 -13.09 4.82 -12.41
CA ILE A 37 -13.57 5.93 -13.27
C ILE A 37 -12.87 5.89 -14.64
N VAL A 38 -11.55 5.75 -14.67
CA VAL A 38 -10.77 5.68 -15.91
C VAL A 38 -11.21 4.49 -16.77
N VAL A 39 -11.47 3.33 -16.15
CA VAL A 39 -11.96 2.14 -16.86
C VAL A 39 -13.31 2.40 -17.51
N VAL A 40 -14.28 2.98 -16.79
CA VAL A 40 -15.61 3.28 -17.32
C VAL A 40 -15.52 4.26 -18.50
N VAL A 41 -14.74 5.33 -18.36
CA VAL A 41 -14.54 6.32 -19.43
C VAL A 41 -13.92 5.67 -20.67
N ALA A 42 -12.89 4.85 -20.50
CA ALA A 42 -12.24 4.15 -21.61
C ALA A 42 -13.23 3.25 -22.37
N VAL A 43 -14.06 2.49 -21.66
CA VAL A 43 -15.10 1.63 -22.27
C VAL A 43 -16.10 2.46 -23.07
N LEU A 44 -16.58 3.59 -22.52
CA LEU A 44 -17.52 4.47 -23.22
C LEU A 44 -16.92 5.06 -24.50
N VAL A 45 -15.65 5.47 -24.47
CA VAL A 45 -14.95 6.00 -25.65
C VAL A 45 -14.82 4.93 -26.73
N VAL A 46 -14.41 3.71 -26.37
CA VAL A 46 -14.29 2.59 -27.32
C VAL A 46 -15.65 2.26 -27.93
N ALA A 47 -16.71 2.19 -27.12
CA ALA A 47 -18.06 1.94 -27.60
C ALA A 47 -18.56 3.03 -28.57
N ALA A 48 -18.29 4.30 -28.26
CA ALA A 48 -18.65 5.42 -29.13
C ALA A 48 -17.91 5.37 -30.47
N ILE A 49 -16.62 5.04 -30.46
CA ILE A 49 -15.84 4.87 -31.69
C ILE A 49 -16.38 3.70 -32.50
N ALA A 50 -16.63 2.54 -31.87
CA ALA A 50 -17.20 1.39 -32.55
C ALA A 50 -18.56 1.70 -33.18
N ALA A 51 -19.44 2.39 -32.45
CA ALA A 51 -20.73 2.84 -32.97
C ALA A 51 -20.58 3.79 -34.16
N TYR A 52 -19.65 4.74 -34.10
CA TYR A 52 -19.36 5.66 -35.20
C TYR A 52 -18.84 4.95 -36.44
N LEU A 53 -18.03 3.91 -36.29
CA LEU A 53 -17.48 3.14 -37.42
C LEU A 53 -18.50 2.19 -38.07
N ILE A 54 -19.55 1.82 -37.34
CA ILE A 54 -20.62 0.92 -37.83
C ILE A 54 -21.77 1.70 -38.48
N LEU A 55 -21.95 2.97 -38.11
CA LEU A 55 -22.97 3.87 -38.66
C LEU A 55 -22.57 4.42 -40.03
#